data_AF-A0A452YFJ6-F1
#
_entry.id   AF-A0A452YFJ6-F1
#
_cell.length_a   1.000
_cell.length_b   1.000
_cell.length_c   1.000
_cell.angle_alpha   90.00
_cell.angle_beta   90.00
_cell.angle_gamma   90.00
#
_symmetry.space_group_name_H-M   'P 1'
#
loop_
_entity.id
_entity.type
_entity.pdbx_description
1 polymer ?
#
loop_
_entity_poly.entity_id
_entity_poly.type
_entity_poly.pdbx_seq_one_letter_code
_entity_poly.pdbx_strand_id
1 'polypeptide(L)'
;QTLTCQKLLASVVRRKHTCAYVVQLDSWRDLTRAFASGRSLFSLSGRLQRSLAETLACAASCIKDPEASVQYLRDLMGPVAGCLVENASRSDLKSVAHQPDVIYMVCCLLERLRGAARATQPRTQKVLFEMGHTVMNSLLTLLEVYKNQSEVIYMILKFVVDFIDGQAVFLDGKETSVLMSFCLRLLQIYSSHNIGKVMLSLSSTLRSESQSEKYKDLRALLRLLTNICSKDLVGFLSDSNIEGSPDIAEVIYVGLDIVTPLISLDLLKYPKLSRDVSFFSFHFSSSII
;
A
#
# COMPACT_ATOMS: atom_id res chain seq x y z
N GLN A 1 -19.23 -3.42 15.69
CA GLN A 1 -18.19 -2.71 14.91
C GLN A 1 -17.92 -3.39 13.57
N THR A 2 -17.52 -4.66 13.53
CA THR A 2 -17.19 -5.37 12.26
C THR A 2 -18.32 -5.39 11.23
N LEU A 3 -19.54 -5.73 11.64
CA LEU A 3 -20.73 -5.71 10.76
C LEU A 3 -21.03 -4.31 10.20
N THR A 4 -20.90 -3.29 11.04
CA THR A 4 -21.18 -1.89 10.67
C THR A 4 -20.17 -1.36 9.65
N CYS A 5 -18.87 -1.47 9.93
CA CYS A 5 -17.81 -0.92 9.06
C CYS A 5 -17.58 -1.75 7.79
N GLN A 6 -17.65 -3.09 7.85
CA GLN A 6 -17.31 -3.93 6.70
C GLN A 6 -18.49 -4.28 5.81
N LYS A 7 -19.71 -4.35 6.36
CA LYS A 7 -20.87 -4.83 5.60
C LYS A 7 -21.91 -3.74 5.39
N LEU A 8 -22.32 -3.03 6.45
CA LEU A 8 -23.38 -2.02 6.33
C LEU A 8 -22.90 -0.76 5.61
N LEU A 9 -21.87 -0.09 6.11
CA LEU A 9 -21.34 1.14 5.49
C LEU A 9 -20.88 0.87 4.05
N ALA A 10 -20.16 -0.24 3.82
CA ALA A 10 -19.71 -0.63 2.48
C ALA A 10 -20.88 -0.91 1.52
N SER A 11 -21.97 -1.55 1.97
CA SER A 11 -23.14 -1.82 1.12
C SER A 11 -23.94 -0.55 0.81
N VAL A 12 -23.99 0.39 1.74
CA VAL A 12 -24.61 1.71 1.56
C VAL A 12 -23.85 2.54 0.51
N VAL A 13 -22.53 2.59 0.59
CA VAL A 13 -21.70 3.34 -0.38
C VAL A 13 -21.70 2.73 -1.77
N ARG A 14 -21.83 1.39 -1.89
CA ARG A 14 -21.91 0.72 -3.21
C ARG A 14 -23.15 1.11 -4.02
N ARG A 15 -24.22 1.57 -3.37
CA ARG A 15 -25.44 2.03 -4.05
C ARG A 15 -25.38 3.54 -4.26
N LYS A 16 -25.03 3.97 -5.49
CA LYS A 16 -24.85 5.40 -5.83
C LYS A 16 -25.99 6.31 -5.34
N HIS A 17 -27.25 5.89 -5.52
CA HIS A 17 -28.40 6.66 -5.05
C HIS A 17 -28.42 6.85 -3.53
N THR A 18 -28.26 5.77 -2.76
CA THR A 18 -28.24 5.82 -1.29
C THR A 18 -27.02 6.60 -0.78
N CYS A 19 -25.86 6.35 -1.37
CA CYS A 19 -24.63 7.02 -1.04
C CYS A 19 -24.71 8.54 -1.24
N ALA A 20 -25.36 9.01 -2.32
CA ALA A 20 -25.53 10.43 -2.60
C ALA A 20 -26.35 11.18 -1.53
N TYR A 21 -27.29 10.50 -0.85
CA TYR A 21 -28.00 11.04 0.30
C TYR A 21 -27.16 10.96 1.58
N VAL A 22 -26.48 9.83 1.78
CA VAL A 22 -25.70 9.57 3.01
C VAL A 22 -24.54 10.55 3.17
N VAL A 23 -23.84 10.91 2.10
CA VAL A 23 -22.75 11.91 2.15
C VAL A 23 -23.21 13.31 2.56
N GLN A 24 -24.51 13.59 2.51
CA GLN A 24 -25.10 14.86 2.93
C GLN A 24 -25.46 14.89 4.41
N LEU A 25 -25.51 13.74 5.09
CA LEU A 25 -25.88 13.65 6.50
C LEU A 25 -24.76 14.20 7.40
N ASP A 26 -25.15 14.94 8.44
CA ASP A 26 -24.19 15.45 9.43
C ASP A 26 -23.43 14.32 10.13
N SER A 27 -24.11 13.20 10.42
CA SER A 27 -23.47 12.01 10.99
C SER A 27 -22.38 11.40 10.11
N TRP A 28 -22.51 11.52 8.79
CA TRP A 28 -21.46 11.10 7.85
C TRP A 28 -20.27 12.06 7.91
N ARG A 29 -20.54 13.37 7.91
CA ARG A 29 -19.52 14.41 8.03
C ARG A 29 -18.77 14.34 9.35
N ASP A 30 -19.45 14.03 10.44
CA ASP A 30 -18.84 13.84 11.75
C ASP A 30 -17.96 12.58 11.78
N LEU A 31 -18.42 11.50 11.14
CA LEU A 31 -17.62 10.28 10.98
C LEU A 31 -16.36 10.54 10.14
N THR A 32 -16.46 11.24 9.02
CA THR A 32 -15.29 11.55 8.18
C THR A 32 -14.33 12.47 8.90
N ARG A 33 -14.83 13.48 9.60
CA ARG A 33 -14.01 14.40 10.40
C ARG A 33 -13.31 13.68 11.55
N ALA A 34 -14.01 12.82 12.29
CA ALA A 34 -13.43 11.99 13.35
C ALA A 34 -12.43 10.96 12.81
N PHE A 35 -12.65 10.44 11.60
CA PHE A 35 -11.69 9.57 10.93
C PHE A 35 -10.43 10.33 10.52
N ALA A 36 -10.56 11.50 9.90
CA ALA A 36 -9.43 12.30 9.46
C ALA A 36 -8.59 12.84 10.63
N SER A 37 -9.23 13.36 11.68
CA SER A 37 -8.55 14.00 12.81
C SER A 37 -8.15 13.04 13.93
N GLY A 38 -8.81 11.88 14.04
CA GLY A 38 -8.86 11.13 15.29
C GLY A 38 -7.87 9.97 15.39
N ARG A 39 -7.01 10.06 16.42
CA ARG A 39 -6.46 8.87 17.11
C ARG A 39 -7.54 8.07 17.85
N SER A 40 -8.69 8.68 18.13
CA SER A 40 -9.84 8.04 18.81
C SER A 40 -10.30 6.77 18.11
N LEU A 41 -10.29 6.78 16.77
CA LEU A 41 -10.64 5.61 15.99
C LEU A 41 -9.49 4.60 15.87
N PHE A 42 -8.26 4.87 16.32
CA PHE A 42 -7.17 3.88 16.30
C PHE A 42 -7.48 2.63 17.12
N SER A 43 -8.38 2.71 18.10
CA SER A 43 -8.89 1.53 18.81
C SER A 43 -9.52 0.45 17.91
N LEU A 44 -9.93 0.80 16.68
CA LEU A 44 -10.42 -0.15 15.70
C LEU A 44 -9.26 -0.99 15.13
N SER A 45 -9.47 -2.31 15.01
CA SER A 45 -8.48 -3.20 14.37
C SER A 45 -8.05 -2.71 12.98
N GLY A 46 -6.81 -3.01 12.58
CA GLY A 46 -6.26 -2.57 11.28
C GLY A 46 -7.12 -2.95 10.07
N ARG A 47 -7.79 -4.12 10.10
CA ARG A 47 -8.74 -4.51 9.06
C ARG A 47 -9.94 -3.55 8.97
N LEU A 48 -10.43 -3.06 10.11
CA LEU A 48 -11.53 -2.11 10.17
C LEU A 48 -11.07 -0.70 9.75
N GLN A 49 -9.87 -0.28 10.13
CA GLN A 49 -9.26 0.96 9.62
C GLN A 49 -9.27 0.97 8.09
N ARG A 50 -8.73 -0.10 7.49
CA ARG A 50 -8.67 -0.23 6.02
C ARG A 50 -10.05 -0.21 5.38
N SER A 51 -10.96 -1.04 5.89
CA SER A 51 -12.32 -1.13 5.34
C SER A 51 -13.09 0.18 5.45
N LEU A 52 -12.91 0.90 6.57
CA LEU A 52 -13.54 2.19 6.78
C LEU A 52 -12.94 3.24 5.83
N ALA A 53 -11.62 3.32 5.71
CA ALA A 53 -10.95 4.22 4.79
C ALA A 53 -11.39 3.99 3.34
N GLU A 54 -11.43 2.73 2.90
CA GLU A 54 -11.89 2.33 1.57
C GLU A 54 -13.35 2.75 1.33
N THR A 55 -14.21 2.56 2.34
CA THR A 55 -15.63 2.93 2.24
C THR A 55 -15.82 4.45 2.19
N LEU A 56 -15.15 5.18 3.08
CA LEU A 56 -15.23 6.64 3.13
C LEU A 56 -14.68 7.27 1.85
N ALA A 57 -13.57 6.74 1.33
CA ALA A 57 -12.97 7.21 0.08
C ALA A 57 -13.85 6.88 -1.14
N CYS A 58 -14.41 5.68 -1.24
CA CYS A 58 -15.34 5.31 -2.31
C CYS A 58 -16.55 6.24 -2.40
N ALA A 59 -17.00 6.80 -1.26
CA ALA A 59 -18.15 7.69 -1.20
C ALA A 59 -17.95 9.01 -1.98
N ALA A 60 -16.69 9.37 -2.26
CA ALA A 60 -16.37 10.53 -3.09
C ALA A 60 -17.02 10.44 -4.48
N SER A 61 -17.16 9.24 -5.05
CA SER A 61 -17.84 9.04 -6.35
C SER A 61 -19.33 9.41 -6.35
N CYS A 62 -19.95 9.45 -5.17
CA CYS A 62 -21.37 9.77 -5.00
C CYS A 62 -21.62 11.27 -4.92
N ILE A 63 -20.57 12.08 -4.73
CA ILE A 63 -20.64 13.54 -4.75
C ILE A 63 -20.75 13.97 -6.21
N LYS A 64 -21.79 14.76 -6.53
CA LYS A 64 -22.07 15.16 -7.92
C LYS A 64 -21.02 16.13 -8.46
N ASP A 65 -20.63 17.11 -7.67
CA ASP A 65 -19.66 18.13 -8.06
C ASP A 65 -18.20 17.60 -8.06
N PRO A 66 -17.45 17.66 -9.18
CA PRO A 66 -16.07 17.15 -9.27
C PRO A 66 -15.12 17.78 -8.28
N GLU A 67 -15.22 19.09 -8.08
CA GLU A 67 -14.34 19.81 -7.18
C GLU A 67 -14.61 19.45 -5.73
N ALA A 68 -15.88 19.42 -5.31
CA ALA A 68 -16.27 18.95 -3.97
C ALA A 68 -15.91 17.49 -3.72
N SER A 69 -15.95 16.63 -4.74
CA SER A 69 -15.53 15.22 -4.63
C SER A 69 -14.03 15.10 -4.34
N VAL A 70 -13.21 15.89 -5.04
CA VAL A 70 -11.76 15.98 -4.82
C VAL A 70 -11.45 16.59 -3.45
N GLN A 71 -12.13 17.68 -3.09
CA GLN A 71 -11.93 18.35 -1.80
C GLN A 71 -12.30 17.44 -0.63
N TYR A 72 -13.40 16.69 -0.74
CA TYR A 72 -13.81 15.70 0.26
C TYR A 72 -12.71 14.66 0.52
N LEU A 73 -12.05 14.15 -0.52
CA LEU A 73 -10.94 13.21 -0.35
C LEU A 73 -9.70 13.86 0.24
N ARG A 74 -9.41 15.11 -0.13
CA ARG A 74 -8.30 15.87 0.43
C ARG A 74 -8.51 16.10 1.93
N ASP A 75 -9.72 16.45 2.34
CA ASP A 75 -10.07 16.64 3.75
C ASP A 75 -10.04 15.32 4.54
N LEU A 76 -10.41 14.21 3.89
CA LEU A 76 -10.41 12.89 4.51
C LEU A 76 -8.99 12.32 4.69
N MET A 77 -8.17 12.36 3.63
CA MET A 77 -6.89 11.65 3.57
C MET A 77 -5.67 12.56 3.76
N GLY A 78 -5.80 13.86 3.53
CA GLY A 78 -4.73 14.84 3.75
C GLY A 78 -4.19 14.79 5.18
N PRO A 79 -5.03 14.83 6.22
CA PRO A 79 -4.58 14.70 7.62
C PRO A 79 -3.91 13.36 7.92
N VAL A 80 -4.36 12.26 7.31
CA VAL A 80 -3.77 10.92 7.50
C VAL A 80 -2.37 10.85 6.88
N ALA A 81 -2.22 11.35 5.66
CA ALA A 81 -0.93 11.43 4.97
C ALA A 81 0.03 12.39 5.69
N GLY A 82 -0.44 13.58 6.05
CA GLY A 82 0.31 14.57 6.81
C GLY A 82 0.81 14.02 8.14
N CYS A 83 -0.04 13.31 8.89
CA CYS A 83 0.36 12.68 10.14
C CYS A 83 1.47 11.63 9.94
N LEU A 84 1.43 10.84 8.84
CA LEU A 84 2.52 9.90 8.55
C LEU A 84 3.83 10.64 8.24
N VAL A 85 3.78 11.72 7.45
CA VAL A 85 4.94 12.54 7.08
C VAL A 85 5.55 13.22 8.30
N GLU A 86 4.72 13.82 9.15
CA GLU A 86 5.15 14.41 10.42
C GLU A 86 5.82 13.37 11.30
N ASN A 87 5.25 12.17 11.43
CA ASN A 87 5.87 11.11 12.23
C ASN A 87 7.20 10.62 11.64
N ALA A 88 7.32 10.52 10.31
CA ALA A 88 8.55 10.11 9.65
C ALA A 88 9.67 11.16 9.78
N SER A 89 9.31 12.45 9.90
CA SER A 89 10.25 13.58 9.99
C SER A 89 10.67 13.94 11.43
N ARG A 90 10.10 13.27 12.44
CA ARG A 90 10.47 13.46 13.85
C ARG A 90 11.94 13.14 14.11
N SER A 91 12.65 14.06 14.75
CA SER A 91 14.06 13.87 15.13
C SER A 91 14.25 12.73 16.14
N ASP A 92 13.26 12.51 17.00
CA ASP A 92 13.27 11.47 18.03
C ASP A 92 12.76 10.11 17.51
N LEU A 93 12.33 10.00 16.24
CA LEU A 93 11.69 8.80 15.69
C LEU A 93 12.50 7.53 15.96
N LYS A 94 13.82 7.55 15.73
CA LYS A 94 14.69 6.38 15.96
C LYS A 94 14.66 5.88 17.42
N SER A 95 14.48 6.80 18.37
CA SER A 95 14.41 6.47 19.80
C SER A 95 13.05 5.89 20.19
N VAL A 96 11.96 6.44 19.63
CA VAL A 96 10.58 6.05 19.97
C VAL A 96 10.01 4.96 19.08
N ALA A 97 10.64 4.61 17.95
CA ALA A 97 10.15 3.64 16.97
C ALA A 97 9.97 2.22 17.51
N HIS A 98 10.58 1.90 18.65
CA HIS A 98 10.41 0.62 19.34
C HIS A 98 9.18 0.58 20.25
N GLN A 99 8.58 1.74 20.54
CA GLN A 99 7.45 1.84 21.45
C GLN A 99 6.19 1.26 20.78
N PRO A 100 5.44 0.36 21.46
CA PRO A 100 4.29 -0.33 20.87
C PRO A 100 3.19 0.60 20.37
N ASP A 101 2.94 1.71 21.04
CA ASP A 101 1.95 2.71 20.67
C ASP A 101 2.34 3.47 19.38
N VAL A 102 3.63 3.77 19.21
CA VAL A 102 4.15 4.39 17.98
C VAL A 102 4.07 3.41 16.81
N ILE A 103 4.50 2.15 17.01
CA ILE A 103 4.36 1.07 16.01
C ILE A 103 2.89 0.93 15.59
N TYR A 104 1.99 0.83 16.57
CA TYR A 104 0.56 0.65 16.33
C TYR A 104 -0.06 1.81 15.57
N MET A 105 0.30 3.05 15.92
CA MET A 105 -0.13 4.25 15.22
C MET A 105 0.32 4.22 13.74
N VAL A 106 1.59 3.93 13.47
CA VAL A 106 2.12 3.85 12.10
C VAL A 106 1.37 2.76 11.30
N CYS A 107 1.16 1.59 11.90
CA CYS A 107 0.37 0.52 11.28
C CYS A 107 -1.08 0.95 10.97
N CYS A 108 -1.72 1.70 11.88
CA CYS A 108 -3.06 2.23 11.66
C CYS A 108 -3.11 3.23 10.51
N LEU A 109 -2.15 4.17 10.45
CA LEU A 109 -2.03 5.12 9.34
C LEU A 109 -1.84 4.38 8.00
N LEU A 110 -0.95 3.38 7.97
CA LEU A 110 -0.72 2.55 6.78
C LEU A 110 -1.97 1.78 6.36
N GLU A 111 -2.75 1.18 7.28
CA GLU A 111 -4.02 0.53 6.91
C GLU A 111 -5.05 1.52 6.35
N ARG A 112 -5.09 2.76 6.85
CA ARG A 112 -5.99 3.79 6.30
C ARG A 112 -5.58 4.19 4.88
N LEU A 113 -4.29 4.45 4.67
CA LEU A 113 -3.73 4.74 3.34
C LEU A 113 -4.00 3.59 2.37
N ARG A 114 -3.87 2.33 2.83
CA ARG A 114 -4.21 1.13 2.05
C ARG A 114 -5.66 1.08 1.63
N GLY A 115 -6.58 1.47 2.51
CA GLY A 115 -7.99 1.51 2.15
C GLY A 115 -8.29 2.58 1.09
N ALA A 116 -7.66 3.75 1.22
CA ALA A 116 -7.78 4.82 0.22
C ALA A 116 -7.21 4.40 -1.14
N ALA A 117 -6.03 3.77 -1.17
CA ALA A 117 -5.43 3.22 -2.38
C ALA A 117 -6.37 2.25 -3.11
N ARG A 118 -7.01 1.33 -2.37
CA ARG A 118 -7.98 0.36 -2.91
C ARG A 118 -9.31 0.99 -3.37
N ALA A 119 -9.59 2.22 -2.95
CA ALA A 119 -10.76 2.98 -3.36
C ALA A 119 -10.51 3.88 -4.57
N THR A 120 -9.37 3.74 -5.24
CA THR A 120 -9.04 4.52 -6.44
C THR A 120 -10.08 4.32 -7.53
N GLN A 121 -10.56 5.42 -8.10
CA GLN A 121 -11.52 5.47 -9.19
C GLN A 121 -11.06 6.55 -10.19
N PRO A 122 -11.46 6.50 -11.47
CA PRO A 122 -10.95 7.42 -12.49
C PRO A 122 -11.04 8.91 -12.09
N ARG A 123 -12.14 9.30 -11.45
CA ARG A 123 -12.39 10.69 -11.00
C ARG A 123 -11.49 11.12 -9.83
N THR A 124 -11.13 10.18 -8.97
CA THR A 124 -10.43 10.44 -7.70
C THR A 124 -8.98 10.01 -7.74
N GLN A 125 -8.54 9.47 -8.86
CA GLN A 125 -7.21 8.93 -9.02
C GLN A 125 -6.13 9.97 -8.74
N LYS A 126 -6.22 11.14 -9.38
CA LYS A 126 -5.21 12.20 -9.25
C LYS A 126 -4.97 12.64 -7.80
N VAL A 127 -6.04 12.87 -7.04
CA VAL A 127 -5.90 13.27 -5.62
C VAL A 127 -5.32 12.14 -4.74
N LEU A 128 -5.61 10.88 -5.07
CA LEU A 128 -5.04 9.73 -4.38
C LEU A 128 -3.58 9.48 -4.78
N PHE A 129 -3.22 9.77 -6.04
CA PHE A 129 -1.83 9.72 -6.50
C PHE A 129 -0.99 10.80 -5.80
N GLU A 130 -1.46 12.05 -5.77
CA GLU A 130 -0.81 13.16 -5.07
C GLU A 130 -0.60 12.85 -3.58
N MET A 131 -1.60 12.23 -2.95
CA MET A 131 -1.50 11.75 -1.56
C MET A 131 -0.41 10.68 -1.40
N GLY A 132 -0.40 9.67 -2.28
CA GLY A 132 0.61 8.62 -2.27
C GLY A 132 2.02 9.18 -2.51
N HIS A 133 2.17 10.06 -3.49
CA HIS A 133 3.42 10.76 -3.79
C HIS A 133 3.95 11.53 -2.57
N THR A 134 3.08 12.24 -1.86
CA THR A 134 3.43 13.00 -0.64
C THR A 134 4.05 12.11 0.45
N VAL A 135 3.60 10.86 0.57
CA VAL A 135 4.10 9.93 1.59
C VAL A 135 5.30 9.09 1.14
N MET A 136 5.65 9.04 -0.15
CA MET A 136 6.70 8.15 -0.68
C MET A 136 8.03 8.27 0.06
N ASN A 137 8.59 9.47 0.18
CA ASN A 137 9.87 9.65 0.89
C ASN A 137 9.76 9.25 2.37
N SER A 138 8.63 9.53 3.01
CA SER A 138 8.37 9.15 4.39
C SER A 138 8.33 7.62 4.56
N LEU A 139 7.77 6.90 3.59
CA LEU A 139 7.77 5.43 3.60
C LEU A 139 9.20 4.85 3.49
N LEU A 140 10.07 5.47 2.69
CA LEU A 140 11.48 5.06 2.61
C LEU A 140 12.19 5.27 3.96
N THR A 141 12.01 6.44 4.59
CA THR A 141 12.56 6.72 5.93
C THR A 141 12.02 5.74 6.97
N LEU A 142 10.71 5.45 6.97
CA LEU A 142 10.11 4.49 7.88
C LEU A 142 10.67 3.08 7.65
N LEU A 143 10.89 2.67 6.39
CA LEU A 143 11.46 1.36 6.07
C LEU A 143 12.88 1.20 6.66
N GLU A 144 13.70 2.25 6.64
CA GLU A 144 15.03 2.25 7.24
C GLU A 144 14.98 2.20 8.78
N VAL A 145 14.14 3.03 9.40
CA VAL A 145 14.06 3.13 10.86
C VAL A 145 13.44 1.87 11.46
N TYR A 146 12.40 1.33 10.83
CA TYR A 146 11.67 0.14 11.28
C TYR A 146 12.26 -1.18 10.75
N LYS A 147 13.54 -1.20 10.32
CA LYS A 147 14.22 -2.40 9.81
C LYS A 147 14.19 -3.63 10.72
N ASN A 148 13.89 -3.45 12.01
CA ASN A 148 13.78 -4.53 13.00
C ASN A 148 12.33 -4.85 13.40
N GLN A 149 11.34 -4.17 12.81
CA GLN A 149 9.93 -4.30 13.15
C GLN A 149 9.17 -4.86 11.94
N SER A 150 9.11 -6.19 11.85
CA SER A 150 8.54 -6.90 10.69
C SER A 150 7.10 -6.50 10.36
N GLU A 151 6.29 -6.15 11.37
CA GLU A 151 4.90 -5.72 11.17
C GLU A 151 4.83 -4.42 10.34
N VAL A 152 5.68 -3.44 10.65
CA VAL A 152 5.71 -2.15 9.94
C VAL A 152 6.25 -2.33 8.52
N ILE A 153 7.34 -3.10 8.36
CA ILE A 153 7.91 -3.43 7.05
C ILE A 153 6.84 -4.07 6.16
N TYR A 154 6.17 -5.10 6.67
CA TYR A 154 5.10 -5.78 5.96
C TYR A 154 3.97 -4.81 5.57
N MET A 155 3.58 -3.94 6.48
CA MET A 155 2.52 -2.95 6.24
C MET A 155 2.88 -1.92 5.19
N ILE A 156 4.14 -1.47 5.14
CA ILE A 156 4.66 -0.60 4.07
C ILE A 156 4.58 -1.32 2.73
N LEU A 157 5.11 -2.55 2.65
CA LEU A 157 5.10 -3.34 1.41
C LEU A 157 3.67 -3.53 0.87
N LYS A 158 2.72 -3.86 1.75
CA LYS A 158 1.32 -4.02 1.32
C LYS A 158 0.67 -2.72 0.90
N PHE A 159 1.04 -1.59 1.51
CA PHE A 159 0.56 -0.30 1.04
C PHE A 159 1.01 -0.04 -0.38
N VAL A 160 2.29 -0.26 -0.67
CA VAL A 160 2.83 -0.03 -2.00
C VAL A 160 2.19 -0.98 -3.02
N VAL A 161 1.96 -2.25 -2.67
CA VAL A 161 1.20 -3.19 -3.51
C VAL A 161 -0.20 -2.67 -3.83
N ASP A 162 -0.98 -2.32 -2.80
CA ASP A 162 -2.36 -1.83 -2.95
C ASP A 162 -2.40 -0.48 -3.71
N PHE A 163 -1.37 0.35 -3.56
CA PHE A 163 -1.23 1.64 -4.22
C PHE A 163 -0.94 1.48 -5.71
N ILE A 164 0.04 0.68 -6.10
CA ILE A 164 0.35 0.43 -7.52
C ILE A 164 -0.85 -0.24 -8.20
N ASP A 165 -1.48 -1.23 -7.56
CA ASP A 165 -2.66 -1.90 -8.10
C ASP A 165 -3.79 -0.92 -8.42
N GLY A 166 -4.06 0.03 -7.50
CA GLY A 166 -5.10 1.04 -7.68
C GLY A 166 -4.76 2.10 -8.73
N GLN A 167 -3.48 2.33 -9.01
CA GLN A 167 -3.01 3.39 -9.88
C GLN A 167 -2.67 2.91 -11.30
N ALA A 168 -2.25 1.66 -11.48
CA ALA A 168 -1.60 1.15 -12.69
C ALA A 168 -2.33 1.49 -14.01
N VAL A 169 -3.66 1.41 -14.02
CA VAL A 169 -4.50 1.63 -15.21
C VAL A 169 -4.62 3.11 -15.60
N PHE A 170 -4.22 4.03 -14.72
CA PHE A 170 -4.46 5.47 -14.87
C PHE A 170 -3.22 6.32 -15.04
N LEU A 171 -2.03 5.75 -14.79
CA LEU A 171 -0.79 6.52 -14.76
C LEU A 171 -0.39 7.00 -16.15
N ASP A 172 0.12 8.23 -16.21
CA ASP A 172 0.87 8.69 -17.38
C ASP A 172 2.36 8.29 -17.27
N GLY A 173 3.16 8.60 -18.31
CA GLY A 173 4.58 8.27 -18.33
C GLY A 173 5.41 8.94 -17.22
N LYS A 174 5.05 10.16 -16.80
CA LYS A 174 5.76 10.87 -15.71
C LYS A 174 5.40 10.27 -14.35
N GLU A 175 4.11 10.03 -14.11
CA GLU A 175 3.64 9.40 -12.87
C GLU A 175 4.19 7.98 -12.72
N THR A 176 4.26 7.22 -13.82
CA THR A 176 4.88 5.89 -13.88
C THR A 176 6.35 5.97 -13.50
N SER A 177 7.11 6.89 -14.11
CA SER A 177 8.54 7.10 -13.83
C SER A 177 8.80 7.39 -12.34
N VAL A 178 8.02 8.30 -11.75
CA VAL A 178 8.10 8.63 -10.32
C VAL A 178 7.84 7.40 -9.44
N LEU A 179 6.81 6.63 -9.78
CA LEU A 179 6.43 5.43 -9.03
C LEU A 179 7.50 4.33 -9.13
N MET A 180 8.11 4.15 -10.30
CA MET A 180 9.18 3.17 -10.52
C MET A 180 10.46 3.55 -9.78
N SER A 181 10.84 4.83 -9.79
CA SER A 181 11.96 5.33 -9.00
C SER A 181 11.76 5.10 -7.50
N PHE A 182 10.54 5.34 -7.00
CA PHE A 182 10.18 5.03 -5.63
C PHE A 182 10.28 3.51 -5.34
N CYS A 183 9.74 2.65 -6.21
CA CYS A 183 9.80 1.20 -6.04
C CYS A 183 11.23 0.67 -6.03
N LEU A 184 12.10 1.17 -6.91
CA LEU A 184 13.51 0.80 -6.95
C LEU A 184 14.21 1.11 -5.62
N ARG A 185 14.05 2.34 -5.13
CA ARG A 185 14.64 2.76 -3.84
C ARG A 185 14.10 1.93 -2.67
N LEU A 186 12.79 1.66 -2.66
CA LEU A 186 12.16 0.82 -1.65
C LEU A 186 12.73 -0.60 -1.65
N LEU A 187 12.89 -1.20 -2.82
CA LEU A 187 13.47 -2.54 -2.98
C LEU A 187 14.93 -2.59 -2.52
N GLN A 188 15.73 -1.57 -2.87
CA GLN A 188 17.13 -1.45 -2.44
C GLN A 188 17.27 -1.31 -0.92
N ILE A 189 16.44 -0.47 -0.28
CA ILE A 189 16.42 -0.31 1.18
C ILE A 189 15.97 -1.61 1.85
N TYR A 190 14.94 -2.28 1.31
CA TYR A 190 14.51 -3.57 1.84
C TYR A 190 15.63 -4.60 1.76
N SER A 191 16.28 -4.70 0.59
CA SER A 191 17.36 -5.64 0.30
C SER A 191 18.51 -5.54 1.29
N SER A 192 19.02 -4.32 1.48
CA SER A 192 20.17 -4.02 2.34
C SER A 192 19.98 -4.35 3.83
N HIS A 193 18.74 -4.42 4.31
CA HIS A 193 18.45 -4.58 5.74
C HIS A 193 17.76 -5.89 6.12
N ASN A 194 17.04 -6.53 5.18
CA ASN A 194 16.06 -7.57 5.52
C ASN A 194 16.37 -8.93 4.88
N ILE A 195 17.08 -9.02 3.76
CA ILE A 195 17.31 -10.31 3.06
C ILE A 195 18.02 -11.32 3.97
N GLY A 196 19.12 -10.91 4.62
CA GLY A 196 19.86 -11.79 5.53
C GLY A 196 19.01 -12.30 6.70
N LYS A 197 18.11 -11.46 7.23
CA LYS A 197 17.22 -11.84 8.33
C LYS A 197 16.15 -12.82 7.88
N VAL A 198 15.53 -12.56 6.73
CA VAL A 198 14.54 -13.46 6.14
C VAL A 198 15.18 -14.82 5.89
N MET A 199 16.35 -14.87 5.24
CA MET A 199 17.08 -16.12 4.98
C MET A 199 17.43 -16.89 6.26
N LEU A 200 17.89 -16.21 7.33
CA LEU A 200 18.15 -16.83 8.63
C LEU A 200 16.88 -17.34 9.32
N SER A 201 15.77 -16.62 9.22
CA SER A 201 14.48 -17.05 9.78
C SER A 201 13.92 -18.31 9.08
N LEU A 202 14.23 -18.46 7.78
CA LEU A 202 13.82 -19.58 6.94
C LEU A 202 14.61 -20.86 7.21
N SER A 203 15.88 -20.74 7.60
CA SER A 203 16.75 -21.89 7.89
C SER A 203 16.51 -22.50 9.27
N SER A 204 15.94 -21.74 10.22
CA SER A 204 15.61 -22.26 11.55
C SER A 204 14.36 -23.14 11.53
N THR A 205 14.58 -24.45 11.72
CA THR A 205 13.55 -25.49 11.90
C THR A 205 12.78 -25.30 13.21
N LEU A 206 11.84 -24.35 13.27
CA LEU A 206 10.88 -24.28 14.36
C LEU A 206 9.45 -24.44 13.86
N ARG A 207 8.98 -25.67 14.05
CA ARG A 207 7.60 -26.18 13.94
C ARG A 207 6.75 -25.59 15.07
N SER A 208 6.41 -24.31 15.02
CA SER A 208 5.17 -23.76 15.57
C SER A 208 5.12 -22.24 15.38
N GLU A 209 3.89 -21.73 15.40
CA GLU A 209 3.44 -20.36 15.16
C GLU A 209 3.33 -19.93 13.68
N SER A 210 2.26 -19.19 13.40
CA SER A 210 1.47 -19.30 12.17
C SER A 210 2.31 -19.22 10.88
N GLN A 211 2.31 -20.30 10.09
CA GLN A 211 3.10 -20.41 8.85
C GLN A 211 2.82 -19.31 7.81
N SER A 212 1.74 -18.55 7.98
CA SER A 212 1.43 -17.39 7.16
C SER A 212 2.37 -16.20 7.40
N GLU A 213 3.00 -16.10 8.57
CA GLU A 213 3.83 -14.96 9.00
C GLU A 213 5.24 -14.96 8.44
N LYS A 214 5.84 -16.14 8.32
CA LYS A 214 7.24 -16.30 7.89
C LYS A 214 7.51 -15.80 6.46
N TYR A 215 6.48 -15.69 5.62
CA TYR A 215 6.57 -15.35 4.20
C TYR A 215 5.75 -14.12 3.81
N LYS A 216 5.26 -13.35 4.80
CA LYS A 216 4.40 -12.20 4.54
C LYS A 216 5.06 -11.20 3.61
N ASP A 217 6.34 -10.92 3.83
CA ASP A 217 7.12 -9.97 3.04
C ASP A 217 7.40 -10.50 1.64
N LEU A 218 7.86 -11.76 1.50
CA LEU A 218 8.07 -12.39 0.19
C LEU A 218 6.79 -12.36 -0.66
N ARG A 219 5.63 -12.65 -0.06
CA ARG A 219 4.35 -12.60 -0.76
C ARG A 219 3.97 -11.18 -1.18
N ALA A 220 4.28 -10.17 -0.36
CA ALA A 220 4.06 -8.78 -0.72
C ALA A 220 4.99 -8.34 -1.86
N LEU A 221 6.26 -8.73 -1.82
CA LEU A 221 7.24 -8.47 -2.88
C LEU A 221 6.85 -9.13 -4.21
N LEU A 222 6.45 -10.40 -4.20
CA LEU A 222 5.98 -11.09 -5.41
C LEU A 222 4.77 -10.38 -6.03
N ARG A 223 3.83 -9.91 -5.21
CA ARG A 223 2.68 -9.15 -5.67
C ARG A 223 3.07 -7.78 -6.20
N LEU A 224 4.00 -7.09 -5.54
CA LEU A 224 4.55 -5.82 -5.99
C LEU A 224 5.15 -5.98 -7.40
N LEU A 225 6.02 -6.96 -7.59
CA LEU A 225 6.64 -7.23 -8.88
C LEU A 225 5.62 -7.67 -9.93
N THR A 226 4.61 -8.45 -9.53
CA THR A 226 3.54 -8.83 -10.47
C THR A 226 2.75 -7.60 -10.95
N ASN A 227 2.44 -6.68 -10.04
CA ASN A 227 1.73 -5.44 -10.40
C ASN A 227 2.61 -4.57 -11.31
N ILE A 228 3.92 -4.48 -11.05
CA ILE A 228 4.88 -3.78 -11.92
C ILE A 228 4.94 -4.43 -13.32
N CYS A 229 4.90 -5.75 -13.41
CA CYS A 229 4.86 -6.49 -14.68
C CYS A 229 3.47 -6.47 -15.36
N SER A 230 2.47 -5.77 -14.82
CA SER A 230 1.16 -5.70 -15.47
C SER A 230 1.25 -4.98 -16.82
N LYS A 231 0.41 -5.40 -17.78
CA LYS A 231 0.42 -4.87 -19.15
C LYS A 231 0.23 -3.35 -19.20
N ASP A 232 -0.53 -2.80 -18.24
CA ASP A 232 -0.83 -1.38 -18.15
C ASP A 232 0.42 -0.53 -17.85
N LEU A 233 1.42 -1.10 -17.15
CA LEU A 233 2.68 -0.41 -16.84
C LEU A 233 3.77 -0.72 -17.88
N VAL A 234 3.84 -1.97 -18.33
CA VAL A 234 4.81 -2.44 -19.31
C VAL A 234 4.60 -1.79 -20.68
N GLY A 235 3.36 -1.40 -21.04
CA GLY A 235 3.09 -0.66 -22.29
C GLY A 235 3.85 0.66 -22.43
N PHE A 236 4.28 1.27 -21.32
CA PHE A 236 5.09 2.50 -21.32
C PHE A 236 6.58 2.28 -21.55
N LEU A 237 7.08 1.03 -21.46
CA LEU A 237 8.47 0.68 -21.81
C LEU A 237 8.83 1.12 -23.24
N SER A 238 7.85 1.07 -24.14
CA SER A 238 8.00 1.41 -25.56
C SER A 238 7.96 2.90 -25.87
N ASP A 239 7.39 3.73 -24.99
CA ASP A 239 7.12 5.15 -25.28
C ASP A 239 7.95 6.14 -24.44
N SER A 240 8.57 5.71 -23.35
CA SER A 240 9.31 6.61 -22.45
C SER A 240 10.77 6.79 -22.86
N ASN A 241 11.04 7.61 -23.89
CA ASN A 241 12.35 8.25 -24.09
C ASN A 241 12.60 9.38 -23.06
N ILE A 242 12.31 9.15 -21.78
CA ILE A 242 12.55 10.13 -20.72
C ILE A 242 13.96 9.86 -20.16
N GLU A 243 14.93 10.70 -20.54
CA GLU A 243 16.31 10.60 -20.04
C GLU A 243 16.35 10.65 -18.49
N GLY A 244 17.00 9.67 -17.86
CA GLY A 244 17.31 9.66 -16.43
C GLY A 244 16.27 9.04 -15.50
N SER A 245 15.16 8.49 -16.00
CA SER A 245 14.26 7.65 -15.18
C SER A 245 14.68 6.19 -15.19
N PRO A 246 14.59 5.47 -14.05
CA PRO A 246 14.89 4.04 -14.03
C PRO A 246 13.94 3.32 -14.96
N ASP A 247 14.51 2.51 -15.84
CA ASP A 247 13.76 1.62 -16.70
C ASP A 247 12.93 0.68 -15.82
N ILE A 248 11.67 0.43 -16.17
CA ILE A 248 10.84 -0.56 -15.47
C ILE A 248 11.58 -1.91 -15.43
N ALA A 249 12.38 -2.22 -16.47
CA ALA A 249 13.25 -3.38 -16.48
C ALA A 249 14.23 -3.40 -15.30
N GLU A 250 14.87 -2.29 -14.96
CA GLU A 250 15.79 -2.19 -13.82
C GLU A 250 15.09 -2.55 -12.51
N VAL A 251 13.88 -2.01 -12.29
CA VAL A 251 13.08 -2.30 -11.09
C VAL A 251 12.73 -3.79 -11.01
N ILE A 252 12.37 -4.40 -12.14
CA ILE A 252 12.06 -5.83 -12.22
C ILE A 252 13.30 -6.68 -11.94
N TYR A 253 14.46 -6.36 -12.53
CA TYR A 253 15.70 -7.10 -12.32
C TYR A 253 16.18 -7.03 -10.87
N VAL A 254 16.16 -5.84 -10.26
CA VAL A 254 16.48 -5.68 -8.84
C VAL A 254 15.48 -6.46 -7.98
N GLY A 255 14.20 -6.39 -8.31
CA GLY A 255 13.16 -7.18 -7.66
C GLY A 255 13.42 -8.69 -7.71
N LEU A 256 13.81 -9.20 -8.88
CA LEU A 256 14.13 -10.61 -9.10
C LEU A 256 15.34 -11.06 -8.29
N ASP A 257 16.40 -10.25 -8.26
CA ASP A 257 17.60 -10.52 -7.46
C ASP A 257 17.27 -10.63 -5.96
N ILE A 258 16.28 -9.87 -5.49
CA ILE A 258 15.79 -9.93 -4.12
C ILE A 258 14.95 -11.18 -3.85
N VAL A 259 13.98 -11.52 -4.71
CA VAL A 259 13.02 -12.60 -4.41
C VAL A 259 13.55 -13.99 -4.75
N THR A 260 14.40 -14.14 -5.75
CA THR A 260 14.95 -15.43 -6.20
C THR A 260 15.65 -16.21 -5.08
N PRO A 261 16.61 -15.63 -4.32
CA PRO A 261 17.28 -16.35 -3.23
C PRO A 261 16.33 -16.67 -2.06
N LEU A 262 15.19 -15.97 -1.96
CA LEU A 262 14.17 -16.21 -0.93
C LEU A 262 13.19 -17.32 -1.31
N ILE A 263 13.12 -17.72 -2.58
CA ILE A 263 12.25 -18.81 -3.06
C ILE A 263 13.03 -20.13 -2.95
N SER A 264 12.70 -20.97 -1.97
CA SER A 264 13.22 -22.34 -1.89
C SER A 264 12.18 -23.39 -2.30
N LEU A 265 12.62 -24.59 -2.69
CA LEU A 265 11.73 -25.70 -3.07
C LEU A 265 10.77 -26.09 -1.95
N ASP A 266 11.18 -25.96 -0.69
CA ASP A 266 10.32 -26.20 0.47
C ASP A 266 9.19 -25.18 0.59
N LEU A 267 9.34 -23.99 -0.01
CA LEU A 267 8.33 -22.94 0.01
C LEU A 267 7.21 -23.18 -0.99
N LEU A 268 7.48 -23.92 -2.08
CA LEU A 268 6.48 -24.28 -3.07
C LEU A 268 5.45 -25.29 -2.51
N LYS A 269 5.73 -25.92 -1.37
CA LYS A 269 4.77 -26.75 -0.63
C LYS A 269 3.60 -25.93 -0.06
N TYR A 270 3.71 -24.60 0.02
CA TYR A 270 2.65 -23.74 0.52
C TYR A 270 1.75 -23.23 -0.63
N PRO A 271 0.46 -23.61 -0.68
CA PRO A 271 -0.39 -23.36 -1.85
C PRO A 271 -0.58 -21.87 -2.20
N LYS A 272 -0.62 -20.99 -1.19
CA LYS A 272 -0.79 -19.54 -1.40
C LYS A 272 0.47 -18.91 -2.01
N LEU A 273 1.64 -19.28 -1.50
CA LEU A 273 2.92 -18.75 -1.97
C LEU A 273 3.28 -19.33 -3.34
N SER A 274 3.08 -20.64 -3.54
CA SER A 274 3.21 -21.30 -4.84
C SER A 274 2.36 -20.60 -5.89
N ARG A 275 1.09 -20.28 -5.58
CA ARG A 275 0.22 -19.50 -6.48
C ARG A 275 0.77 -18.10 -6.76
N ASP A 276 1.20 -17.37 -5.73
CA ASP A 276 1.77 -16.02 -5.92
C ASP A 276 3.05 -16.08 -6.81
N VAL A 277 3.90 -17.11 -6.66
CA VAL A 277 5.09 -17.35 -7.52
C VAL A 277 4.70 -17.70 -8.96
N SER A 278 3.80 -18.67 -9.15
CA SER A 278 3.35 -19.05 -10.50
C SER A 278 2.69 -17.89 -11.23
N PHE A 279 1.91 -17.07 -10.52
CA PHE A 279 1.26 -15.89 -11.08
C PHE A 279 2.29 -14.83 -11.49
N PHE A 280 3.29 -14.57 -10.65
CA PHE A 280 4.42 -13.71 -10.99
C PHE A 280 5.17 -14.22 -12.24
N SER A 281 5.54 -15.50 -12.27
CA SER A 281 6.25 -16.08 -13.42
C SER A 281 5.44 -15.98 -14.72
N PHE A 282 4.12 -16.18 -14.66
CA PHE A 282 3.25 -16.04 -15.83
C PHE A 282 3.24 -14.60 -16.36
N HIS A 283 3.08 -13.61 -15.47
CA HIS A 283 3.09 -12.20 -15.85
C HIS A 283 4.46 -11.77 -16.39
N PHE A 284 5.54 -12.13 -15.70
CA PHE A 284 6.90 -11.82 -16.12
C PHE A 284 7.24 -12.38 -17.52
N SER A 285 6.91 -13.65 -17.78
CA SER A 285 7.09 -14.23 -19.13
C SER A 285 6.25 -13.54 -20.20
N SER A 286 5.07 -13.04 -19.84
CA SER A 286 4.19 -12.30 -20.76
C SER A 286 4.64 -10.86 -21.02
N SER A 287 5.54 -10.31 -20.19
CA SER A 287 6.09 -8.95 -20.34
C SER A 287 7.40 -8.93 -21.13
N ILE A 288 8.07 -10.08 -21.27
CA ILE A 288 9.37 -10.22 -21.97
C ILE A 288 9.21 -10.66 -23.44
N ILE A 289 8.05 -11.20 -23.80
CA ILE A 289 7.70 -11.62 -25.18
C ILE A 289 6.86 -10.53 -25.83
#